data_AF-A0A4Q5R2S5-F1
#
_entry.id   AF-A0A4Q5R2S5-F1
#
_cell.length_a   1.000
_cell.length_b   1.000
_cell.length_c   1.000
_cell.angle_alpha   90.00
_cell.angle_beta   90.00
_cell.angle_gamma   90.00
#
_symmetry.space_group_name_H-M   'P 1'
#
loop_
_entity.id
_entity.type
_entity.pdbx_description
1 polymer ?
#
loop_
_entity_poly.entity_id
_entity_poly.type
_entity_poly.pdbx_seq_one_letter_code
_entity_poly.pdbx_strand_id
1 'polypeptide(L)' 'MSSDTHKHQELLSALKAAQGKGDGSFEQAVTNAFEHVFEHLDRLNSHVSLGGPEGDERHLKTGESPTLR' A
#
# COMPACT_ATOMS: atom_id res chain seq x y z
N MET A 1 3.76 -10.40 -4.95
CA MET A 1 2.90 -10.39 -3.74
C MET A 1 3.61 -10.95 -2.49
N SER A 2 4.48 -11.98 -2.56
CA SER A 2 5.18 -12.51 -1.36
C SER A 2 6.26 -11.57 -0.76
N SER A 3 6.78 -10.62 -1.55
CA SER A 3 7.90 -9.75 -1.15
C SER A 3 7.51 -8.61 -0.19
N ASP A 4 6.33 -8.01 -0.34
CA ASP A 4 5.87 -6.92 0.55
C ASP A 4 5.58 -7.43 1.95
N THR A 5 5.06 -8.65 2.10
CA THR A 5 4.76 -9.25 3.41
C THR A 5 6.02 -9.41 4.25
N HIS A 6 7.14 -9.82 3.65
CA HIS A 6 8.43 -9.89 4.34
C HIS A 6 8.90 -8.49 4.75
N LYS A 7 8.76 -7.50 3.86
CA LYS A 7 9.18 -6.12 4.15
C LYS A 7 8.36 -5.49 5.29
N HIS A 8 7.05 -5.75 5.34
CA HIS A 8 6.21 -5.34 6.45
C HIS A 8 6.66 -5.95 7.78
N GLN A 9 7.03 -7.24 7.79
CA GLN A 9 7.52 -7.89 9.01
C GLN A 9 8.86 -7.29 9.48
N GLU A 10 9.77 -6.96 8.56
CA GLU A 10 11.01 -6.26 8.89
C GLU A 10 10.74 -4.88 9.51
N LEU A 11 9.88 -4.07 8.90
CA LEU A 11 9.54 -2.73 9.37
C LEU A 11 8.86 -2.78 10.75
N LEU A 12 7.93 -3.70 10.96
CA LEU A 12 7.29 -3.91 12.26
C LEU A 12 8.29 -4.38 13.33
N SER A 13 9.23 -5.23 12.96
CA SER A 13 10.28 -5.69 13.87
C SER A 13 11.23 -4.56 14.25
N ALA A 14 11.58 -3.69 13.28
CA ALA A 14 12.41 -2.52 13.53
C ALA A 14 11.74 -1.52 14.48
N LEU A 15 10.45 -1.25 14.30
CA LEU A 15 9.66 -0.40 15.19
C LEU A 15 9.66 -0.93 16.64
N LYS A 16 9.39 -2.23 16.81
CA LYS A 16 9.42 -2.88 18.12
C LYS A 16 10.81 -2.85 18.75
N ALA A 17 11.85 -3.09 17.97
CA ALA A 17 13.23 -3.09 18.44
C ALA A 17 13.74 -1.68 18.81
N ALA A 18 13.15 -0.63 18.24
CA ALA A 18 13.52 0.76 18.48
C ALA A 18 12.72 1.42 19.62
N GLN A 19 11.56 0.85 19.97
CA GLN A 19 10.67 1.40 20.99
C GLN A 19 11.39 1.57 22.34
N GLY A 20 11.36 2.80 22.87
CA GLY A 20 11.90 3.11 24.20
C GLY A 20 13.42 3.29 24.27
N LYS A 21 14.15 3.21 23.13
CA LYS A 21 15.62 3.42 23.13
C LYS A 21 16.05 4.88 23.35
N GLY A 22 15.21 5.84 22.96
CA GLY A 22 15.49 7.28 23.18
C GLY A 22 16.71 7.81 22.41
N ASP A 23 17.17 7.09 21.39
CA ASP A 23 18.37 7.36 20.59
C ASP A 23 18.04 7.82 19.16
N GLY A 24 16.77 8.12 18.85
CA GLY A 24 16.31 8.49 17.51
C GLY A 24 16.00 7.29 16.60
N SER A 25 16.29 6.05 17.03
CA SER A 25 16.05 4.86 16.20
C SER A 25 14.58 4.60 15.95
N PHE A 26 13.69 5.03 16.85
CA PHE A 26 12.25 4.87 16.69
C PHE A 26 11.71 5.79 15.60
N GLU A 27 12.10 7.05 15.64
CA GLU A 27 11.77 8.06 14.64
C GLU A 27 12.26 7.62 13.26
N GLN A 28 13.48 7.10 13.16
CA GLN A 28 14.00 6.57 11.90
C GLN A 28 13.21 5.35 11.41
N ALA A 29 12.87 4.41 12.30
CA ALA A 29 12.08 3.24 11.94
C ALA A 29 10.67 3.61 11.46
N VAL A 30 10.06 4.63 12.07
CA VAL A 30 8.77 5.18 11.65
C VAL A 30 8.86 5.83 10.27
N THR A 31 9.87 6.68 10.02
CA THR A 31 10.08 7.28 8.70
C THR A 31 10.22 6.22 7.61
N ASN A 32 11.07 5.22 7.83
CA ASN A 32 11.28 4.13 6.87
C ASN A 32 9.98 3.34 6.60
N ALA A 33 9.14 3.15 7.62
CA ALA A 33 7.87 2.47 7.46
C ALA A 33 6.88 3.29 6.61
N PHE A 34 6.82 4.61 6.81
CA PHE A 34 5.96 5.48 6.01
C PHE A 34 6.44 5.63 4.57
N GLU A 35 7.75 5.73 4.33
CA GLU A 35 8.30 5.74 2.97
C GLU A 35 7.87 4.49 2.19
N HIS A 36 7.95 3.31 2.82
CA HIS A 36 7.52 2.07 2.19
C HIS A 36 6.00 2.05 1.91
N VAL A 37 5.18 2.56 2.83
CA VAL A 37 3.73 2.67 2.61
C VAL A 37 3.43 3.60 1.43
N PHE A 38 4.08 4.75 1.34
CA PHE A 38 3.85 5.68 0.24
C PHE A 38 4.33 5.10 -1.10
N GLU A 39 5.47 4.42 -1.14
CA GLU A 39 5.92 3.70 -2.33
C GLU A 39 4.90 2.62 -2.75
N HIS A 40 4.36 1.87 -1.79
CA HIS A 40 3.38 0.83 -2.06
C HIS A 40 2.07 1.41 -2.61
N LEU A 41 1.60 2.54 -2.05
CA LEU A 41 0.42 3.24 -2.55
C LEU A 41 0.63 3.84 -3.94
N ASP A 42 1.81 4.40 -4.22
CA ASP A 42 2.17 4.92 -5.54
C ASP A 42 2.21 3.82 -6.61
N ARG A 43 2.81 2.67 -6.28
CA ARG A 43 2.78 1.48 -7.13
C ARG A 43 1.36 0.99 -7.36
N LEU A 44 0.52 0.95 -6.33
CA LEU A 44 -0.87 0.53 -6.47
C LEU A 44 -1.64 1.45 -7.43
N ASN A 45 -1.52 2.76 -7.26
CA ASN A 45 -2.15 3.75 -8.17
C ASN A 45 -1.62 3.66 -9.60
N SER A 46 -0.32 3.40 -9.75
CA SER A 46 0.32 3.20 -11.06
C SER A 46 -0.13 1.90 -11.73
N HIS A 47 -0.32 0.82 -10.97
CA HIS A 47 -0.86 -0.44 -11.47
C HIS A 47 -2.35 -0.36 -11.82
N VAL A 48 -3.15 0.39 -11.06
CA VAL A 48 -4.55 0.71 -11.41
C VAL A 48 -4.61 1.52 -12.70
N SER A 49 -3.65 2.41 -12.94
CA SER A 49 -3.55 3.19 -14.20
C SER A 49 -3.03 2.37 -15.40
N LEU A 50 -2.45 1.18 -15.18
CA LEU A 50 -1.92 0.28 -16.22
C LEU A 50 -2.86 -0.92 -16.51
N GLY A 51 -4.08 -0.91 -15.98
CA GLY A 51 -5.08 -1.94 -16.21
C GLY A 51 -5.65 -1.96 -17.64
N GLY A 52 -4.99 -2.62 -18.58
CA GLY A 52 -5.66 -3.20 -19.75
C GLY A 52 -5.93 -4.70 -19.53
N PRO A 53 -6.79 -5.39 -20.31
CA PRO A 53 -8.06 -5.01 -20.95
C PRO A 53 -9.28 -5.59 -20.19
N GLU A 54 -9.15 -5.91 -18.90
CA GLU A 54 -10.21 -6.48 -18.03
C GLU A 54 -10.33 -5.72 -16.70
N GLY A 55 -9.81 -4.49 -16.64
CA GLY A 55 -9.65 -3.71 -15.41
C GLY A 55 -10.21 -2.30 -15.49
N ASP A 56 -11.11 -2.04 -16.44
CA ASP A 56 -11.87 -0.79 -16.43
C ASP A 56 -13.09 -0.97 -15.54
N GLU A 57 -13.36 0.04 -14.72
CA GLU A 57 -14.66 0.26 -14.15
C GLU A 57 -15.71 -0.07 -15.22
N ARG A 58 -16.63 -1.00 -14.96
CA ARG A 58 -17.73 -1.24 -15.89
C ARG A 58 -18.58 0.02 -15.93
N HIS A 59 -18.24 0.95 -16.82
CA HIS A 59 -19.11 2.01 -17.26
C HIS A 59 -20.39 1.31 -17.71
N LEU A 60 -21.50 1.58 -17.01
CA LEU A 60 -22.83 1.10 -17.41
C LEU A 60 -23.01 1.49 -18.88
N LYS A 61 -23.23 0.50 -19.75
CA LYS A 61 -23.52 0.78 -21.16
C LYS A 61 -24.84 1.55 -21.20
N THR A 62 -24.97 2.48 -22.16
CA THR A 62 -26.17 3.30 -22.34
C THR A 62 -27.42 2.41 -22.40
N GLY A 63 -28.21 2.41 -21.32
CA GLY A 63 -29.40 1.57 -21.16
C GLY A 63 -29.38 0.59 -19.98
N GLU A 64 -28.27 0.48 -19.25
CA GLU A 64 -28.18 -0.43 -18.11
C GLU A 64 -28.60 0.28 -16.80
N SER A 65 -29.68 -0.20 -16.18
CA SER A 65 -30.22 0.36 -14.94
C SER A 65 -29.38 -0.06 -13.74
N PRO A 66 -29.04 0.86 -12.82
CA PRO A 66 -28.31 0.54 -11.61
C PRO A 66 -29.29 -0.08 -10.63
N THR A 67 -29.58 -1.38 -10.77
CA THR A 67 -30.31 -2.08 -9.71
C THR A 67 -29.42 -2.16 -8.47
N LEU A 68 -29.92 -1.49 -7.43
CA LEU A 68 -29.45 -1.41 -6.06
C LEU A 68 -28.80 -2.72 -5.59
N ARG A 69 -27.54 -2.60 -5.14
CA ARG A 69 -26.85 -3.60 -4.32
C ARG A 69 -27.50 -3.73 -2.95
#